data_AF-A0A2A5J8H8-F1
#
_entry.id   AF-A0A2A5J8H8-F1
#
_cell.length_a   1.000
_cell.length_b   1.000
_cell.length_c   1.000
_cell.angle_alpha   90.00
_cell.angle_beta   90.00
_cell.angle_gamma   90.00
#
_symmetry.space_group_name_H-M   'P 1'
#
loop_
_entity.id
_entity.type
_entity.pdbx_description
1 polymer ?
#
loop_
_entity_poly.entity_id
_entity_poly.type
_entity_poly.pdbx_seq_one_letter_code
_entity_poly.pdbx_strand_id
1 'polypeptide(L)'
;FHYVVFGTVVFATYAGIYFWFPKMTGRMMDERLGKWHFWTTFVGFHGTFLVQHWLGAEGMPRRYADYLPSDGFTVLNSVSTIFAFVLGASTLPFIWNVFKSYRYGEVVTVDDPWGYGNSLEWATTCPPPRHNFTELPRIRSERPAFELHYPHMVERMRAEAHVGPGHGGKNASTVLEDARHEPLTVGDEGDPGTDSRS
;
A
#
# COMPACT_ATOMS: atom_id res chain seq x y z
N PHE A 1 -15.94 2.03 20.14
CA PHE A 1 -14.54 2.50 20.19
C PHE A 1 -13.57 1.50 19.59
N HIS A 2 -13.38 0.33 20.20
CA HIS A 2 -12.41 -0.67 19.76
C HIS A 2 -12.54 -1.04 18.27
N TYR A 3 -13.76 -1.19 17.77
CA TYR A 3 -13.98 -1.53 16.36
C TYR A 3 -13.40 -0.50 15.38
N VAL A 4 -13.42 0.78 15.75
CA VAL A 4 -12.90 1.86 14.92
C VAL A 4 -11.41 2.04 15.16
N VAL A 5 -10.98 2.24 16.42
CA VAL A 5 -9.59 2.59 16.72
C VAL A 5 -8.63 1.45 16.50
N PHE A 6 -9.02 0.22 16.82
CA PHE A 6 -8.20 -0.94 16.47
C PHE A 6 -8.16 -1.11 14.94
N GLY A 7 -9.32 -0.99 14.30
CA GLY A 7 -9.50 -1.01 12.85
C GLY A 7 -8.60 -0.02 12.12
N THR A 8 -8.49 1.21 12.61
CA THR A 8 -7.68 2.26 11.97
C THR A 8 -6.22 2.20 12.41
N VAL A 9 -5.95 2.24 13.71
CA VAL A 9 -4.58 2.42 14.21
C VAL A 9 -3.77 1.13 14.07
N VAL A 10 -4.30 -0.01 14.50
CA VAL A 10 -3.52 -1.26 14.56
C VAL A 10 -3.31 -1.82 13.15
N PHE A 11 -4.37 -1.89 12.33
CA PHE A 11 -4.20 -2.33 10.93
C PHE A 11 -3.34 -1.37 10.11
N ALA A 12 -3.49 -0.04 10.26
CA ALA A 12 -2.61 0.89 9.55
C ALA A 12 -1.16 0.79 10.03
N THR A 13 -0.94 0.56 11.33
CA THR A 13 0.42 0.33 11.86
C THR A 13 1.03 -0.93 11.25
N TYR A 14 0.30 -2.04 11.20
CA TYR A 14 0.80 -3.26 10.56
C TYR A 14 1.01 -3.06 9.06
N ALA A 15 0.06 -2.45 8.35
CA ALA A 15 0.20 -2.15 6.92
C ALA A 15 1.44 -1.28 6.67
N GLY A 16 1.66 -0.24 7.49
CA GLY A 16 2.84 0.60 7.42
C GLY A 16 4.13 -0.16 7.70
N ILE A 17 4.14 -1.05 8.69
CA ILE A 17 5.31 -1.90 8.95
C ILE A 17 5.58 -2.78 7.74
N TYR A 18 4.61 -3.55 7.23
CA TYR A 18 4.82 -4.40 6.06
C TYR A 18 5.26 -3.61 4.81
N PHE A 19 4.71 -2.41 4.61
CA PHE A 19 5.03 -1.55 3.46
C PHE A 19 6.42 -0.91 3.54
N TRP A 20 6.79 -0.33 4.69
CA TRP A 20 8.07 0.37 4.88
C TRP A 20 9.20 -0.48 5.48
N PHE A 21 8.94 -1.73 5.88
CA PHE A 21 9.98 -2.64 6.39
C PHE A 21 11.18 -2.78 5.44
N PRO A 22 11.00 -3.05 4.12
CA PRO A 22 12.13 -3.11 3.20
C PRO A 22 12.85 -1.78 3.07
N LYS A 23 12.13 -0.65 3.24
CA LYS A 23 12.73 0.67 3.20
C LYS A 23 13.66 0.92 4.39
N MET A 24 13.24 0.49 5.58
CA MET A 24 14.02 0.69 6.82
C MET A 24 15.18 -0.29 6.96
N THR A 25 15.01 -1.54 6.50
CA THR A 25 15.95 -2.64 6.78
C THR A 25 16.71 -3.17 5.56
N GLY A 26 16.30 -2.77 4.34
CA GLY A 26 16.83 -3.32 3.09
C GLY A 26 16.45 -4.78 2.83
N ARG A 27 15.44 -5.32 3.53
CA ARG A 27 15.03 -6.72 3.40
C ARG A 27 13.51 -6.88 3.30
N MET A 28 13.06 -7.86 2.52
CA MET A 28 11.65 -8.19 2.41
C MET A 28 11.14 -9.03 3.60
N MET A 29 9.88 -8.83 3.95
CA MET A 29 9.18 -9.67 4.93
C MET A 29 8.65 -10.96 4.28
N ASP A 30 8.46 -12.02 5.08
CA ASP A 30 7.86 -13.26 4.60
C ASP A 30 6.35 -13.08 4.38
N GLU A 31 5.93 -13.09 3.12
CA GLU A 31 4.53 -12.94 2.67
C GLU A 31 3.60 -14.04 3.22
N ARG A 32 4.09 -15.27 3.41
CA ARG A 32 3.25 -16.36 3.92
C ARG A 32 2.92 -16.11 5.38
N LEU A 33 3.92 -15.72 6.18
CA LEU A 33 3.71 -15.35 7.58
C LEU A 33 2.87 -14.08 7.71
N GLY A 34 3.05 -13.11 6.80
CA GLY A 34 2.24 -11.90 6.74
C GLY A 34 0.76 -12.19 6.51
N LYS A 35 0.43 -13.10 5.59
CA LYS A 35 -0.96 -13.55 5.34
C LYS A 35 -1.55 -14.28 6.54
N TRP A 36 -0.79 -15.15 7.20
CA TRP A 36 -1.23 -15.81 8.44
C TRP A 36 -1.52 -14.81 9.55
N HIS A 37 -0.64 -13.84 9.75
CA HIS A 37 -0.85 -12.75 10.69
C HIS A 37 -2.12 -11.98 10.35
N PHE A 38 -2.28 -11.54 9.10
CA PHE A 38 -3.48 -10.81 8.67
C PHE A 38 -4.78 -11.57 8.95
N TRP A 39 -4.88 -12.84 8.57
CA TRP A 39 -6.10 -13.62 8.76
C TRP A 39 -6.40 -13.90 10.23
N THR A 40 -5.39 -14.24 11.03
CA THR A 40 -5.58 -14.49 12.46
C THR A 40 -5.98 -13.22 13.21
N THR A 41 -5.37 -12.07 12.89
CA THR A 41 -5.76 -10.77 13.45
C THR A 41 -7.15 -10.36 12.97
N PHE A 42 -7.46 -10.51 11.68
CA PHE A 42 -8.76 -10.12 11.10
C PHE A 42 -9.91 -10.91 11.73
N VAL A 43 -9.80 -12.24 11.76
CA VAL A 43 -10.83 -13.12 12.34
C VAL A 43 -10.91 -12.94 13.85
N GLY A 44 -9.77 -12.87 14.55
CA GLY A 44 -9.73 -12.62 15.99
C GLY A 44 -10.37 -11.29 16.38
N PHE A 45 -10.10 -10.23 15.63
CA PHE A 45 -10.66 -8.90 15.86
C PHE A 45 -12.19 -8.89 15.70
N HIS A 46 -12.70 -9.42 14.58
CA HIS A 46 -14.14 -9.49 14.35
C HIS A 46 -14.83 -10.38 15.39
N GLY A 47 -14.29 -11.56 15.66
CA GLY A 47 -14.86 -12.49 16.63
C GLY A 47 -14.89 -11.93 18.07
N THR A 48 -13.91 -11.10 18.43
CA THR A 48 -13.87 -10.46 19.76
C THR A 48 -14.86 -9.31 19.86
N PHE A 49 -14.81 -8.35 18.92
CA PHE A 49 -15.51 -7.08 19.11
C PHE A 49 -16.88 -7.01 18.45
N LEU A 50 -17.17 -7.82 17.44
CA LEU A 50 -18.50 -7.84 16.82
C LEU A 50 -19.53 -8.41 17.81
N VAL A 51 -19.17 -9.48 18.51
CA VAL A 51 -19.98 -10.11 19.56
C VAL A 51 -20.35 -9.12 20.67
N GLN A 52 -19.44 -8.21 21.00
CA GLN A 52 -19.66 -7.17 22.02
C GLN A 52 -20.71 -6.12 21.60
N HIS A 53 -21.01 -5.96 20.30
CA HIS A 53 -22.12 -5.10 19.87
C HIS A 53 -23.47 -5.72 20.19
N TRP A 54 -23.63 -7.03 19.95
CA TRP A 54 -24.84 -7.77 20.34
C TRP A 54 -25.00 -7.83 21.84
N LEU A 55 -23.94 -8.16 22.56
CA LEU A 55 -23.94 -8.22 24.02
C LEU A 55 -24.28 -6.87 24.67
N GLY A 56 -23.79 -5.76 24.11
CA GLY A 56 -24.18 -4.42 24.54
C GLY A 56 -25.65 -4.11 24.23
N ALA A 57 -26.19 -4.60 23.11
CA ALA A 57 -27.60 -4.44 22.76
C ALA A 57 -28.54 -5.27 23.65
N GLU A 58 -28.08 -6.43 24.15
CA GLU A 58 -28.78 -7.25 25.16
C GLU A 58 -28.76 -6.62 26.56
N GLY A 59 -27.97 -5.55 26.76
CA GLY A 59 -28.04 -4.71 27.95
C GLY A 59 -26.88 -4.88 28.93
N MET A 60 -25.82 -5.61 28.61
CA MET A 60 -24.65 -5.72 29.48
C MET A 60 -23.89 -4.37 29.57
N PRO A 61 -23.86 -3.71 30.74
CA PRO A 61 -23.17 -2.43 30.87
C PRO A 61 -21.65 -2.59 30.91
N ARG A 62 -20.92 -1.55 30.51
CA ARG A 62 -19.45 -1.53 30.61
C ARG A 62 -18.98 -1.56 32.06
N ARG A 63 -17.77 -2.08 32.29
CA ARG A 63 -17.01 -2.05 33.57
C ARG A 63 -17.60 -2.92 34.70
N TYR A 64 -18.37 -3.95 34.36
CA TYR A 64 -18.75 -5.00 35.30
C TYR A 64 -17.64 -6.05 35.40
N ALA A 65 -17.33 -6.49 36.62
CA ALA A 65 -16.32 -7.52 36.89
C ALA A 65 -16.90 -8.94 36.72
N ASP A 66 -18.17 -9.11 37.06
CA ASP A 66 -18.93 -10.35 37.02
C ASP A 66 -20.38 -10.10 36.59
N TYR A 67 -21.08 -11.19 36.26
CA TYR A 67 -22.48 -11.23 35.88
C TYR A 67 -23.10 -12.54 36.37
N LEU A 68 -24.42 -12.59 36.56
CA LEU A 68 -25.08 -13.81 36.99
C LEU A 68 -25.31 -14.76 35.81
N PRO A 69 -25.27 -16.09 36.02
CA PRO A 69 -25.61 -17.06 34.97
C PRO A 69 -27.03 -16.89 34.41
N SER A 70 -27.94 -16.30 35.19
CA SER A 70 -29.32 -15.97 34.77
C SER A 70 -29.40 -14.88 33.71
N ASP A 71 -28.34 -14.08 33.54
CA ASP A 71 -28.37 -12.90 32.68
C ASP A 71 -28.19 -13.26 31.19
N GLY A 72 -27.82 -14.50 30.86
CA GLY A 72 -27.70 -14.98 29.48
C GLY A 72 -26.42 -14.58 28.74
N PHE A 73 -25.56 -13.74 29.35
CA PHE A 73 -24.37 -13.18 28.70
C PHE A 73 -23.18 -14.16 28.57
N THR A 74 -23.24 -15.35 29.18
CA THR A 74 -22.11 -16.29 29.28
C THR A 74 -21.59 -16.74 27.91
N VAL A 75 -22.48 -17.07 26.97
CA VAL A 75 -22.09 -17.62 25.67
C VAL A 75 -21.34 -16.58 24.84
N LEU A 76 -21.91 -15.39 24.70
CA LEU A 76 -21.31 -14.30 23.93
C LEU A 76 -19.99 -13.83 24.55
N ASN A 77 -19.90 -13.74 25.88
CA ASN A 77 -18.63 -13.46 26.54
C ASN A 77 -17.59 -14.56 26.30
N SER A 78 -17.98 -15.84 26.38
CA SER A 78 -17.06 -16.96 26.14
C SER A 78 -16.49 -16.93 24.71
N VAL A 79 -17.34 -16.68 23.70
CA VAL A 79 -16.91 -16.52 22.30
C VAL A 79 -15.93 -15.34 22.18
N SER A 80 -16.29 -14.18 22.77
CA SER A 80 -15.43 -13.00 22.77
C SER A 80 -14.07 -13.29 23.42
N THR A 81 -14.02 -14.06 24.51
CA THR A 81 -12.77 -14.41 25.19
C THR A 81 -11.89 -15.33 24.34
N ILE A 82 -12.48 -16.35 23.70
CA ILE A 82 -11.73 -17.25 22.81
C ILE A 82 -11.05 -16.45 21.70
N PHE A 83 -11.80 -15.56 21.03
CA PHE A 83 -11.23 -14.73 19.97
C PHE A 83 -10.26 -13.66 20.47
N ALA A 84 -10.41 -13.19 21.72
CA ALA A 84 -9.43 -12.28 22.32
C ALA A 84 -8.07 -12.97 22.50
N PHE A 85 -8.06 -14.25 22.90
CA PHE A 85 -6.83 -15.05 22.95
C PHE A 85 -6.26 -15.31 21.55
N VAL A 86 -7.10 -15.57 20.54
CA VAL A 86 -6.65 -15.70 19.14
C VAL A 86 -6.02 -14.40 18.65
N LEU A 87 -6.64 -13.25 18.97
CA LEU A 87 -6.11 -11.93 18.62
C LEU A 87 -4.77 -11.68 19.31
N GLY A 88 -4.63 -12.02 20.59
CA GLY A 88 -3.34 -11.96 21.30
C GLY A 88 -2.29 -12.86 20.65
N ALA A 89 -2.65 -14.10 20.32
CA ALA A 89 -1.77 -15.07 19.66
C ALA A 89 -1.35 -14.63 18.25
N SER A 90 -2.17 -13.82 17.55
CA SER A 90 -1.82 -13.27 16.23
C SER A 90 -0.57 -12.38 16.26
N THR A 91 -0.20 -11.82 17.42
CA THR A 91 1.04 -11.03 17.55
C THR A 91 2.31 -11.86 17.45
N LEU A 92 2.25 -13.17 17.73
CA LEU A 92 3.39 -14.08 17.67
C LEU A 92 3.96 -14.25 16.24
N PRO A 93 3.15 -14.62 15.22
CA PRO A 93 3.66 -14.70 13.86
C PRO A 93 4.18 -13.35 13.35
N PHE A 94 3.63 -12.23 13.80
CA PHE A 94 4.14 -10.90 13.46
C PHE A 94 5.55 -10.66 14.01
N ILE A 95 5.76 -10.85 15.32
CA ILE A 95 7.08 -10.67 15.96
C ILE A 95 8.10 -11.62 15.33
N TRP A 96 7.70 -12.86 15.09
CA TRP A 96 8.55 -13.84 14.43
C TRP A 96 8.91 -13.42 13.00
N ASN A 97 7.95 -12.89 12.24
CA ASN A 97 8.20 -12.41 10.88
C ASN A 97 9.18 -11.23 10.87
N VAL A 98 9.03 -10.26 11.78
CA VAL A 98 9.96 -9.14 11.94
C VAL A 98 11.36 -9.64 12.25
N PHE A 99 11.51 -10.53 13.24
CA PHE A 99 12.81 -11.09 13.62
C PHE A 99 13.48 -11.88 12.49
N LYS A 100 12.73 -12.82 11.88
CA LYS A 100 13.22 -13.65 10.77
C LYS A 100 13.62 -12.79 9.58
N SER A 101 12.79 -11.83 9.20
CA SER A 101 13.01 -10.99 8.02
C SER A 101 14.17 -10.01 8.22
N TYR A 102 14.33 -9.49 9.43
CA TYR A 102 15.48 -8.64 9.77
C TYR A 102 16.81 -9.40 9.64
N ARG A 103 16.85 -10.66 10.08
CA ARG A 103 18.11 -11.43 10.13
C ARG A 103 18.41 -12.23 8.86
N TYR A 104 17.36 -12.73 8.20
CA TYR A 104 17.44 -13.71 7.11
C TYR A 104 16.51 -13.39 5.92
N GLY A 105 15.81 -12.25 5.93
CA GLY A 105 14.94 -11.84 4.83
C GLY A 105 15.71 -11.60 3.54
N GLU A 106 15.02 -11.76 2.41
CA GLU A 106 15.55 -11.50 1.07
C GLU A 106 16.03 -10.05 0.96
N VAL A 107 17.24 -9.85 0.44
CA VAL A 107 17.87 -8.52 0.35
C VAL A 107 17.27 -7.78 -0.83
N VAL A 108 16.81 -6.56 -0.60
CA VAL A 108 16.32 -5.67 -1.63
C VAL A 108 17.51 -4.99 -2.29
N THR A 109 17.63 -5.12 -3.61
CA THR A 109 18.69 -4.49 -4.42
C THR A 109 18.18 -3.31 -5.26
N VAL A 110 16.89 -3.00 -5.18
CA VAL A 110 16.20 -1.97 -5.97
C VAL A 110 15.69 -0.86 -5.06
N ASP A 111 15.50 0.34 -5.62
CA ASP A 111 14.99 1.50 -4.88
C ASP A 111 13.51 1.32 -4.49
N ASP A 112 12.74 0.68 -5.37
CA ASP A 112 11.32 0.37 -5.19
C ASP A 112 11.05 -1.15 -5.25
N PRO A 113 10.96 -1.84 -4.10
CA PRO A 113 10.63 -3.26 -4.06
C PRO A 113 9.17 -3.57 -4.45
N TRP A 114 8.28 -2.57 -4.44
CA TRP A 114 6.86 -2.74 -4.78
C TRP A 114 6.57 -2.42 -6.26
N GLY A 115 7.52 -1.78 -6.95
CA GLY A 115 7.53 -1.52 -8.39
C GLY A 115 6.68 -0.34 -8.88
N TYR A 116 5.69 0.12 -8.11
CA TYR A 116 4.81 1.24 -8.47
C TYR A 116 4.72 2.31 -7.37
N GLY A 117 5.80 2.48 -6.61
CA GLY A 117 5.95 3.51 -5.58
C GLY A 117 5.79 4.92 -6.15
N ASN A 118 4.96 5.72 -5.49
CA ASN A 118 4.54 7.02 -6.02
C ASN A 118 5.30 8.19 -5.38
N SER A 119 5.33 8.20 -4.06
CA SER A 119 5.96 9.24 -3.27
C SER A 119 7.49 9.17 -3.38
N LEU A 120 8.15 10.29 -3.09
CA LEU A 120 9.61 10.44 -3.19
C LEU A 120 10.42 9.44 -2.38
N GLU A 121 9.82 8.83 -1.34
CA GLU A 121 10.47 7.80 -0.55
C GLU A 121 10.91 6.60 -1.41
N TRP A 122 10.24 6.33 -2.54
CA TRP A 122 10.58 5.21 -3.42
C TRP A 122 11.60 5.58 -4.50
N ALA A 123 12.07 6.82 -4.55
CA ALA A 123 13.12 7.28 -5.47
C ALA A 123 14.53 7.25 -4.85
N THR A 124 14.69 6.62 -3.69
CA THR A 124 15.99 6.46 -3.01
C THR A 124 16.24 5.00 -2.68
N THR A 125 17.48 4.64 -2.31
CA THR A 125 17.88 3.26 -2.06
C THR A 125 17.18 2.63 -0.85
N CYS A 126 17.22 1.29 -0.78
CA CYS A 126 16.76 0.51 0.36
C CYS A 126 17.94 -0.26 0.99
N PRO A 127 18.44 0.12 2.19
CA PRO A 127 18.04 1.26 3.02
C PRO A 127 18.55 2.61 2.47
N PRO A 128 17.92 3.73 2.87
CA PRO A 128 18.33 5.06 2.42
C PRO A 128 19.69 5.47 3.00
N PRO A 129 20.48 6.29 2.26
CA PRO A 129 21.73 6.85 2.75
C PRO A 129 21.47 7.87 3.88
N ARG A 130 22.51 8.22 4.64
CA ARG A 130 22.39 9.10 5.83
C ARG A 130 21.74 10.46 5.53
N HIS A 131 21.87 10.98 4.31
CA HIS A 131 21.26 12.25 3.88
C HIS A 131 20.03 12.08 2.98
N ASN A 132 19.40 10.90 2.98
CA ASN A 132 18.20 10.50 2.22
C ASN A 132 18.34 10.50 0.68
N PHE A 133 18.85 11.56 0.06
CA PHE A 133 18.96 11.69 -1.39
C PHE A 133 20.36 12.11 -1.80
N THR A 134 20.95 11.42 -2.77
CA THR A 134 22.18 11.86 -3.44
C THR A 134 21.86 12.90 -4.50
N GLU A 135 20.79 12.69 -5.25
CA GLU A 135 20.23 13.64 -6.21
C GLU A 135 18.70 13.69 -6.05
N LEU A 136 18.12 14.89 -6.13
CA LEU A 136 16.68 15.07 -6.01
C LEU A 136 16.01 14.93 -7.38
N PRO A 137 15.04 14.01 -7.55
CA PRO A 137 14.30 13.91 -8.79
C PRO A 137 13.41 15.13 -8.97
N ARG A 138 13.18 15.52 -10.23
CA ARG A 138 12.37 16.69 -10.56
C ARG A 138 10.90 16.44 -10.22
N ILE A 139 10.36 17.19 -9.26
CA ILE A 139 8.96 17.06 -8.83
C ILE A 139 8.05 17.77 -9.84
N ARG A 140 7.20 17.02 -10.53
CA ARG A 140 6.24 17.53 -11.53
C ARG A 140 4.79 17.16 -11.25
N SER A 141 4.54 16.26 -10.30
CA SER A 141 3.21 15.77 -9.91
C SER A 141 3.21 15.23 -8.48
N GLU A 142 2.08 14.70 -8.03
CA GLU A 142 1.92 14.01 -6.76
C GLU A 142 2.60 12.62 -6.71
N ARG A 143 3.06 12.11 -7.87
CA ARG A 143 3.70 10.78 -8.00
C ARG A 143 5.11 10.87 -8.61
N PRO A 144 6.04 11.64 -8.01
CA PRO A 144 7.35 11.91 -8.61
C PRO A 144 8.26 10.69 -8.75
N ALA A 145 8.18 9.69 -7.86
CA ALA A 145 8.97 8.47 -8.00
C ALA A 145 8.46 7.59 -9.14
N PHE A 146 7.14 7.59 -9.36
CA PHE A 146 6.54 6.84 -10.46
C PHE A 146 6.93 7.44 -11.83
N GLU A 147 6.89 8.78 -11.97
CA GLU A 147 7.32 9.43 -13.23
C GLU A 147 8.81 9.19 -13.53
N LEU A 148 9.65 9.07 -12.49
CA LEU A 148 11.07 8.74 -12.63
C LEU A 148 11.26 7.32 -13.16
N HIS A 149 10.56 6.34 -12.59
CA HIS A 149 10.67 4.94 -13.01
C HIS A 149 9.95 4.63 -14.33
N TYR A 150 8.89 5.38 -14.67
CA TYR A 150 8.09 5.18 -15.87
C TYR A 150 7.92 6.46 -16.71
N PRO A 151 8.99 7.00 -17.34
CA PRO A 151 8.91 8.24 -18.13
C PRO A 151 7.92 8.16 -19.29
N HIS A 152 7.80 6.99 -19.91
CA HIS A 152 6.89 6.73 -21.04
C HIS A 152 5.40 6.75 -20.64
N MET A 153 5.08 6.66 -19.35
CA MET A 153 3.69 6.68 -18.85
C MET A 153 3.19 8.10 -18.55
N VAL A 154 4.10 9.10 -18.52
CA VAL A 154 3.78 10.46 -18.07
C VAL A 154 2.71 11.12 -18.95
N GLU A 155 2.85 11.02 -20.28
CA GLU A 155 1.89 11.62 -21.22
C GLU A 155 0.50 11.01 -21.07
N ARG A 156 0.44 9.68 -21.02
CA ARG A 156 -0.80 8.95 -20.82
C ARG A 156 -1.46 9.29 -19.48
N MET A 157 -0.71 9.30 -18.38
CA MET A 157 -1.23 9.65 -17.06
C MET A 157 -1.83 11.05 -17.04
N ARG A 158 -1.21 12.02 -17.72
CA ARG A 158 -1.72 13.39 -17.81
C ARG A 158 -2.95 13.49 -18.70
N ALA A 159 -2.95 12.81 -19.85
CA ALA A 159 -4.08 12.80 -20.77
C ALA A 159 -5.32 12.15 -20.14
N GLU A 160 -5.15 11.10 -19.34
CA GLU A 160 -6.24 10.36 -18.70
C GLU A 160 -6.60 10.89 -17.29
N ALA A 161 -5.81 11.80 -16.69
CA ALA A 161 -5.97 12.28 -15.31
C ALA A 161 -7.35 12.88 -14.99
N HIS A 162 -8.04 13.42 -16.00
CA HIS A 162 -9.30 14.16 -15.84
C HIS A 162 -10.52 13.42 -16.42
N VAL A 163 -10.33 12.21 -16.96
CA VAL A 163 -11.42 11.40 -17.53
C VAL A 163 -11.94 10.43 -16.46
N GLY A 164 -13.07 10.79 -15.85
CA GLY A 164 -13.79 9.91 -14.92
C GLY A 164 -14.79 8.99 -15.63
N PRO A 165 -15.28 7.91 -14.98
CA PRO A 165 -16.24 6.96 -15.57
C PRO A 165 -17.56 7.55 -16.07
N GLY A 166 -17.85 8.83 -15.76
CA GLY A 166 -19.05 9.56 -16.17
C GLY A 166 -18.85 10.61 -17.26
N HIS A 167 -17.63 10.81 -17.79
CA HIS A 167 -17.38 11.75 -18.88
C HIS A 167 -17.03 10.97 -20.16
N GLY A 168 -17.99 10.89 -21.07
CA GLY A 168 -17.92 10.09 -22.29
C GLY A 168 -16.70 10.41 -23.15
N GLY A 169 -15.70 9.54 -23.14
CA GLY A 169 -14.51 9.63 -23.96
C GLY A 169 -14.59 8.74 -25.21
N LYS A 170 -15.44 9.09 -26.19
CA LYS A 170 -15.25 8.57 -27.56
C LYS A 170 -14.03 9.17 -28.25
N ASN A 171 -13.41 10.21 -27.66
CA ASN A 171 -12.38 11.02 -28.30
C ASN A 171 -10.95 10.73 -27.78
N ALA A 172 -10.79 10.18 -26.57
CA ALA A 172 -9.46 9.95 -25.99
C ALA A 172 -8.77 8.72 -26.61
N SER A 173 -9.54 7.67 -26.91
CA SER A 173 -9.01 6.48 -27.60
C SER A 173 -8.59 6.77 -29.03
N THR A 174 -9.35 7.62 -29.75
CA THR A 174 -9.06 8.00 -31.14
C THR A 174 -7.84 8.90 -31.27
N VAL A 175 -7.62 9.84 -30.34
CA VAL A 175 -6.41 10.70 -30.35
C VAL A 175 -5.13 9.88 -30.15
N LEU A 176 -5.18 8.83 -29.32
CA LEU A 176 -4.05 7.92 -29.11
C LEU A 176 -3.85 6.92 -30.26
N GLU A 177 -4.92 6.59 -30.98
CA GLU A 177 -4.84 5.74 -32.18
C GLU A 177 -4.21 6.51 -33.35
N ASP A 178 -4.55 7.80 -33.49
CA ASP A 178 -3.97 8.70 -34.49
C ASP A 178 -2.48 8.97 -34.22
N ALA A 179 -2.10 9.20 -32.94
CA ALA A 179 -0.71 9.40 -32.54
C ALA A 179 0.17 8.14 -32.72
N ARG A 180 -0.42 6.94 -32.77
CA ARG A 180 0.29 5.69 -33.10
C ARG A 180 0.55 5.51 -34.59
N HIS A 181 -0.17 6.24 -35.45
CA HIS A 181 -0.10 6.11 -36.90
C HIS A 181 0.72 7.21 -37.59
N GLU A 182 1.24 8.19 -36.85
CA GLU A 182 2.19 9.16 -37.40
C GLU A 182 3.53 8.47 -37.72
N PRO A 183 3.98 8.44 -38.99
CA PRO A 183 5.31 7.94 -39.31
C PRO A 183 6.33 8.92 -38.74
N LEU A 184 7.28 8.40 -37.94
CA LEU A 184 8.45 9.15 -37.49
C LEU A 184 9.17 9.75 -38.70
N THR A 185 8.95 11.04 -38.97
CA THR A 185 9.69 11.76 -39.99
C THR A 185 11.11 11.97 -39.46
N VAL A 186 12.04 11.23 -40.08
CA VAL A 186 13.48 11.44 -39.93
C VAL A 186 13.77 12.90 -40.29
N GLY A 187 14.48 13.58 -39.39
CA GLY A 187 14.76 15.01 -39.47
C GLY A 187 15.38 15.42 -40.81
N ASP A 188 14.94 16.57 -41.30
CA ASP A 188 15.47 17.24 -42.48
C ASP A 188 16.87 17.80 -42.15
N GLU A 189 17.91 17.05 -42.51
CA GLU A 189 19.29 17.55 -42.60
C GLU A 189 19.38 18.49 -43.81
N GLY A 190 19.46 19.80 -43.56
CA GLY A 190 19.70 20.80 -44.59
C GLY A 190 21.08 20.64 -45.25
N ASP A 191 21.08 20.32 -46.53
CA ASP A 191 22.25 20.29 -47.42
C ASP A 191 22.55 21.72 -47.95
N PRO A 192 23.76 22.28 -47.77
CA PRO A 192 24.12 23.58 -48.32
C PRO A 192 24.69 23.41 -49.74
N GLY A 193 23.87 23.61 -50.76
CA GLY A 193 24.26 23.41 -52.15
C GLY A 193 23.74 24.44 -53.13
N THR A 194 24.65 25.35 -53.54
CA THR A 194 24.76 25.98 -54.87
C THR A 194 23.61 26.85 -55.38
N ASP A 195 23.90 28.14 -55.60
CA ASP A 195 23.36 28.81 -56.78
C ASP A 195 24.43 29.66 -57.49
N SER A 196 24.46 29.50 -58.80
CA SER A 196 25.38 30.13 -59.72
C SER A 196 24.56 30.74 -60.85
N ARG A 197 24.86 32.00 -61.19
CA ARG A 197 24.61 32.77 -62.43
C ARG A 197 23.74 34.02 -62.23
N SER A 198 24.37 35.19 -62.27
CA SER A 198 24.49 36.07 -63.46
C SER A 198 25.24 37.34 -63.10
#